data_AF-A0A1B9G4S4-F1
#
_entry.id   AF-A0A1B9G4S4-F1
#
_cell.length_a   1.000
_cell.length_b   1.000
_cell.length_c   1.000
_cell.angle_alpha   90.00
_cell.angle_beta   90.00
_cell.angle_gamma   90.00
#
_symmetry.space_group_name_H-M   'P 1'
#
loop_
_entity.id
_entity.type
_entity.pdbx_description
1 polymer ?
#
loop_
_entity_poly.entity_id
_entity_poly.type
_entity_poly.pdbx_seq_one_letter_code
_entity_poly.pdbx_strand_id
1 'polypeptide(L)'
;MSRILRRAFSTFPARAGPSSSSIPSTIFPSAPSVSSTIPQAVRRRRTEHPPSKTASPSPLSDSDLHYANTEKKFPYQLEKDYQSLLSCSEFPNSSGTDAELRATFLKGTAEWRSRIRGYAPRGKGARHDYLLGVMGGQRIPSESESTEDPLAASEGEGEGGGEEVVDPNSQIVGQRIYLPNIQIRLMRNHVKPGEEYDPHVATFRIPPSMTKNDLRSYLLAVYNLKVTFIRTDNYVGEVGRSRTGEVQRKSGSNHTYKRAVVGLDEPFHYPDDMDELYAQGLKNGVGDQLAQARDTWLQDNYSLRISEEMRKRAMFKYYRGTRWRSKTHANMGNTIREIMKRKQEREDKVSEEVKRRWSAVEQESLGGEGQPQAA
;
A
#
# COMPACT_ATOMS: atom_id res chain seq x y z
N MET A 1 11.47 -35.55 30.39
CA MET A 1 10.00 -35.41 30.28
C MET A 1 9.66 -33.93 30.07
N SER A 2 9.16 -33.58 28.90
CA SER A 2 9.25 -32.26 28.27
C SER A 2 7.94 -31.47 28.27
N ARG A 3 8.01 -30.18 28.67
CA ARG A 3 6.93 -29.18 28.66
C ARG A 3 6.64 -28.60 27.26
N ILE A 4 6.39 -29.45 26.25
CA ILE A 4 6.23 -29.01 24.84
C ILE A 4 4.86 -29.39 24.22
N LEU A 5 3.95 -30.05 24.95
CA LEU A 5 2.68 -30.55 24.38
C LEU A 5 1.39 -29.87 24.91
N ARG A 6 1.34 -28.54 25.03
CA ARG A 6 0.09 -27.84 25.47
C ARG A 6 -0.41 -26.69 24.60
N ARG A 7 0.00 -26.59 23.33
CA ARG A 7 -0.36 -25.42 22.50
C ARG A 7 -1.01 -25.74 21.14
N ALA A 8 -1.85 -26.79 21.08
CA ALA A 8 -2.46 -27.23 19.82
C ALA A 8 -4.00 -27.14 19.74
N PHE A 9 -4.74 -26.66 20.76
CA PHE A 9 -6.22 -26.68 20.70
C PHE A 9 -6.91 -25.43 21.30
N SER A 10 -6.70 -24.24 20.74
CA SER A 10 -7.56 -23.08 21.08
C SER A 10 -7.64 -22.06 19.95
N THR A 11 -8.26 -22.41 18.82
CA THR A 11 -8.65 -21.44 17.79
C THR A 11 -9.96 -21.86 17.10
N PHE A 12 -11.07 -21.62 17.79
CA PHE A 12 -12.37 -21.39 17.15
C PHE A 12 -13.01 -20.18 17.84
N PRO A 13 -13.28 -19.06 17.13
CA PRO A 13 -14.08 -17.98 17.69
C PRO A 13 -15.57 -18.41 17.75
N ALA A 14 -16.27 -17.96 18.80
CA ALA A 14 -17.69 -18.24 19.01
C ALA A 14 -18.56 -17.65 17.89
N ARG A 15 -19.46 -18.48 17.37
CA ARG A 15 -20.50 -18.15 16.39
C ARG A 15 -21.54 -17.23 17.06
N ALA A 16 -21.56 -15.95 16.66
CA ALA A 16 -22.59 -15.01 17.10
C ALA A 16 -23.95 -15.38 16.46
N GLY A 17 -24.97 -15.55 17.29
CA GLY A 17 -26.36 -15.78 16.86
C GLY A 17 -27.06 -14.50 16.40
N PRO A 18 -28.22 -14.62 15.74
CA PRO A 18 -28.98 -13.48 15.24
C PRO A 18 -29.79 -12.83 16.38
N SER A 19 -29.48 -11.57 16.70
CA SER A 19 -30.32 -10.74 17.57
C SER A 19 -31.45 -10.11 16.76
N SER A 20 -32.69 -10.52 17.04
CA SER A 20 -33.91 -9.85 16.61
C SER A 20 -34.15 -8.62 17.47
N SER A 21 -34.13 -7.43 16.88
CA SER A 21 -34.69 -6.22 17.49
C SER A 21 -35.54 -5.49 16.47
N SER A 22 -36.84 -5.47 16.72
CA SER A 22 -37.88 -4.75 16.00
C SER A 22 -37.66 -3.24 16.05
N ILE A 23 -37.62 -2.57 14.89
CA ILE A 23 -37.59 -1.11 14.78
C ILE A 23 -38.99 -0.65 14.30
N PRO A 24 -39.62 0.34 14.94
CA PRO A 24 -40.89 0.91 14.47
C PRO A 24 -40.67 1.78 13.23
N SER A 25 -41.47 1.54 12.18
CA SER A 25 -41.49 2.32 10.94
C SER A 25 -42.13 3.69 11.18
N THR A 26 -41.33 4.76 11.19
CA THR A 26 -41.82 6.13 11.03
C THR A 26 -41.56 6.58 9.58
N ILE A 27 -42.59 7.17 8.97
CA ILE A 27 -42.77 7.37 7.51
C ILE A 27 -42.03 8.62 6.97
N PHE A 28 -41.22 9.30 7.80
CA PHE A 28 -40.42 10.44 7.35
C PHE A 28 -38.97 10.28 7.80
N PRO A 29 -37.99 10.23 6.88
CA PRO A 29 -36.58 10.25 7.26
C PRO A 29 -36.26 11.65 7.81
N SER A 30 -36.28 11.78 9.13
CA SER A 30 -35.67 12.92 9.81
C SER A 30 -34.21 13.02 9.35
N ALA A 31 -33.78 14.23 9.00
CA ALA A 31 -32.41 14.51 8.58
C ALA A 31 -31.43 13.85 9.57
N PRO A 32 -30.39 13.14 9.10
CA PRO A 32 -29.49 12.41 9.98
C PRO A 32 -28.93 13.40 11.01
N SER A 33 -29.28 13.19 12.28
CA SER A 33 -28.72 13.98 13.38
C SER A 33 -27.20 14.00 13.23
N VAL A 34 -26.57 15.16 13.42
CA VAL A 34 -25.12 15.41 13.26
C VAL A 34 -24.25 14.39 14.02
N SER A 35 -24.85 13.66 14.97
CA SER A 35 -24.24 12.52 15.64
C SER A 35 -23.87 11.36 14.70
N SER A 36 -24.60 11.10 13.60
CA SER A 36 -24.49 9.88 12.77
C SER A 36 -23.35 9.87 11.74
N THR A 37 -22.79 11.04 11.43
CA THR A 37 -21.68 11.19 10.49
C THR A 37 -20.30 11.14 11.13
N ILE A 38 -20.22 11.00 12.46
CA ILE A 38 -18.96 10.93 13.19
C ILE A 38 -18.40 9.50 13.10
N PRO A 39 -17.12 9.31 12.69
CA PRO A 39 -16.48 7.99 12.65
C PRO A 39 -16.63 7.24 13.99
N GLN A 40 -16.90 5.93 13.95
CA GLN A 40 -17.13 5.12 15.17
C GLN A 40 -16.02 5.26 16.22
N ALA A 41 -14.76 5.38 15.80
CA ALA A 41 -13.62 5.59 16.70
C ALA A 41 -13.72 6.91 17.48
N VAL A 42 -14.22 7.99 16.85
CA VAL A 42 -14.40 9.29 17.50
C VAL A 42 -15.60 9.27 18.45
N ARG A 43 -16.68 8.57 18.08
CA ARG A 43 -17.82 8.33 18.98
C ARG A 43 -17.37 7.60 20.25
N ARG A 44 -16.64 6.49 20.10
CA ARG A 44 -16.09 5.71 21.21
C ARG A 44 -15.18 6.55 22.11
N ARG A 45 -14.29 7.36 21.53
CA ARG A 45 -13.43 8.26 22.32
C ARG A 45 -14.22 9.31 23.10
N ARG A 46 -15.30 9.86 22.52
CA ARG A 46 -16.16 10.83 23.21
C ARG A 46 -16.98 10.20 24.33
N THR A 47 -17.34 8.92 24.22
CA THR A 47 -18.02 8.19 25.30
C THR A 47 -17.05 7.80 26.42
N GLU A 48 -15.83 7.39 26.08
CA GLU A 48 -14.80 6.99 27.05
C GLU A 48 -14.18 8.21 27.75
N HIS A 49 -14.08 9.34 27.06
CA HIS A 49 -13.52 10.59 27.56
C HIS A 49 -14.45 11.77 27.21
N PRO A 50 -15.57 11.93 27.93
CA PRO A 50 -16.42 13.10 27.73
C PRO A 50 -15.62 14.37 28.01
N PRO A 51 -15.83 15.46 27.25
CA PRO A 51 -15.22 16.74 27.56
C PRO A 51 -15.60 17.15 28.99
N SER A 52 -14.70 17.85 29.69
CA SER A 52 -14.99 18.30 31.05
C SER A 52 -16.24 19.19 31.04
N LYS A 53 -17.04 19.14 32.11
CA LYS A 53 -18.22 20.02 32.26
C LYS A 53 -17.86 21.51 32.22
N THR A 54 -16.59 21.83 32.48
CA THR A 54 -16.01 23.18 32.44
C THR A 54 -15.47 23.56 31.06
N ALA A 55 -15.38 22.63 30.11
CA ALA A 55 -14.99 22.94 28.75
C ALA A 55 -16.13 23.73 28.10
N SER A 56 -15.87 25.00 27.79
CA SER A 56 -16.80 25.81 27.01
C SER A 56 -17.13 25.08 25.70
N PRO A 57 -18.40 25.04 25.27
CA PRO A 57 -18.75 24.47 23.97
C PRO A 57 -17.89 25.13 22.89
N SER A 58 -17.57 24.37 21.83
CA SER A 58 -16.85 24.94 20.70
C SER A 58 -17.62 26.19 20.24
N PRO A 59 -16.94 27.32 19.96
CA PRO A 59 -17.61 28.56 19.56
C PRO A 59 -18.49 28.39 18.31
N LEU A 60 -18.19 27.41 17.46
CA LEU A 60 -19.04 27.08 16.30
C LEU A 60 -20.35 26.37 16.66
N SER A 61 -20.40 25.70 17.80
CA SER A 61 -21.57 24.97 18.31
C SER A 61 -22.34 25.76 19.37
N ASP A 62 -21.88 26.96 19.71
CA ASP A 62 -22.50 27.82 20.70
C ASP A 62 -23.62 28.63 20.03
N SER A 63 -24.88 28.30 20.32
CA SER A 63 -26.04 28.95 19.69
C SER A 63 -26.09 30.45 19.94
N ASP A 64 -25.60 30.90 21.11
CA ASP A 64 -25.62 32.30 21.49
C ASP A 64 -24.83 33.15 20.50
N LEU A 65 -23.71 32.64 19.99
CA LEU A 65 -22.84 33.38 19.07
C LEU A 65 -23.42 33.55 17.66
N HIS A 66 -24.51 32.84 17.31
CA HIS A 66 -25.17 32.96 16.00
C HIS A 66 -26.28 34.01 15.97
N TYR A 67 -26.72 34.54 17.12
CA TYR A 67 -27.77 35.56 17.18
C TYR A 67 -27.17 36.96 17.26
N ALA A 68 -27.70 37.91 16.49
CA ALA A 68 -27.20 39.27 16.41
C ALA A 68 -27.27 40.06 17.74
N ASN A 69 -28.09 39.62 18.70
CA ASN A 69 -28.38 40.37 19.93
C ASN A 69 -27.58 39.90 21.14
N THR A 70 -26.56 39.04 20.99
CA THR A 70 -25.80 38.53 22.13
C THR A 70 -24.55 39.35 22.43
N GLU A 71 -24.33 39.67 23.71
CA GLU A 71 -23.15 40.39 24.19
C GLU A 71 -21.89 39.51 24.28
N LYS A 72 -22.00 38.24 23.88
CA LYS A 72 -20.96 37.23 24.05
C LYS A 72 -19.86 37.45 23.00
N LYS A 73 -18.67 37.82 23.44
CA LYS A 73 -17.52 38.08 22.57
C LYS A 73 -16.95 36.80 21.98
N PHE A 74 -16.41 36.87 20.77
CA PHE A 74 -15.67 35.77 20.17
C PHE A 74 -14.41 35.43 20.98
N PRO A 75 -13.99 34.16 21.00
CA PRO A 75 -12.66 33.79 21.44
C PRO A 75 -11.59 34.56 20.66
N TYR A 76 -10.52 34.97 21.33
CA TYR A 76 -9.47 35.84 20.76
C TYR A 76 -8.98 35.43 19.36
N GLN A 77 -8.80 34.14 19.10
CA GLN A 77 -8.34 33.66 17.78
C GLN A 77 -9.40 33.86 16.68
N LEU A 78 -10.68 33.65 16.98
CA LEU A 78 -11.76 33.89 16.02
C LEU A 78 -11.98 35.37 15.80
N GLU A 79 -11.88 36.18 16.86
CA GLU A 79 -11.93 37.64 16.73
C GLU A 79 -10.80 38.14 15.84
N LYS A 80 -9.56 37.66 16.04
CA LYS A 80 -8.42 38.03 15.20
C LYS A 80 -8.62 37.64 13.73
N ASP A 81 -9.14 36.45 13.47
CA ASP A 81 -9.45 35.99 12.11
C ASP A 81 -10.56 36.87 11.47
N TYR A 82 -11.60 37.21 12.23
CA TYR A 82 -12.70 38.07 11.78
C TYR A 82 -12.20 39.49 11.45
N GLN A 83 -11.45 40.11 12.34
CA GLN A 83 -10.86 41.45 12.14
C GLN A 83 -9.88 41.46 10.96
N SER A 84 -9.09 40.39 10.79
CA SER A 84 -8.20 40.25 9.62
C SER A 84 -8.99 40.18 8.32
N LEU A 85 -10.14 39.53 8.30
CA LEU A 85 -11.00 39.45 7.12
C LEU A 85 -11.58 40.84 6.81
N LEU A 86 -12.15 41.53 7.81
CA LEU A 86 -12.66 42.89 7.66
C LEU A 86 -11.61 43.86 7.12
N SER A 87 -10.36 43.77 7.61
CA SER A 87 -9.28 44.65 7.14
C SER A 87 -8.88 44.47 5.68
N CYS A 88 -9.20 43.31 5.08
CA CYS A 88 -8.85 42.97 3.71
C CYS A 88 -10.03 43.06 2.74
N SER A 89 -11.20 43.52 3.19
CA SER A 89 -12.42 43.45 2.40
C SER A 89 -13.32 44.66 2.52
N GLU A 90 -13.97 44.99 1.40
CA GLU A 90 -15.08 45.92 1.34
C GLU A 90 -16.39 45.14 1.27
N PHE A 91 -17.37 45.57 2.05
CA PHE A 91 -18.72 45.04 1.99
C PHE A 91 -19.59 46.08 1.28
N PRO A 92 -19.85 45.92 -0.03
CA PRO A 92 -20.50 46.96 -0.85
C PRO A 92 -21.92 47.31 -0.40
N ASN A 93 -22.54 46.42 0.40
CA ASN A 93 -23.81 46.67 1.06
C ASN A 93 -23.57 46.75 2.58
N SER A 94 -23.43 47.95 3.12
CA SER A 94 -23.30 48.24 4.56
C SER A 94 -24.59 47.95 5.36
N SER A 95 -25.42 47.00 4.92
CA SER A 95 -26.76 46.78 5.47
C SER A 95 -26.80 45.83 6.67
N GLY A 96 -25.69 45.15 6.98
CA GLY A 96 -25.61 44.26 8.13
C GLY A 96 -25.04 44.95 9.37
N THR A 97 -25.68 44.75 10.53
CA THR A 97 -25.05 45.07 11.82
C THR A 97 -23.77 44.24 12.01
N ASP A 98 -22.76 44.71 12.77
CA ASP A 98 -21.53 43.93 13.04
C ASP A 98 -21.83 42.53 13.58
N ALA A 99 -22.93 42.40 14.32
CA ALA A 99 -23.40 41.14 14.84
C ALA A 99 -23.92 40.17 13.77
N GLU A 100 -24.54 40.66 12.69
CA GLU A 100 -24.92 39.84 11.53
C GLU A 100 -23.69 39.38 10.73
N LEU A 101 -22.69 40.25 10.57
CA LEU A 101 -21.41 39.89 9.94
C LEU A 101 -20.67 38.81 10.76
N ARG A 102 -20.69 38.92 12.09
CA ARG A 102 -20.19 37.89 13.00
C ARG A 102 -20.93 36.56 12.84
N ALA A 103 -22.26 36.57 12.77
CA ALA A 103 -23.07 35.37 12.60
C ALA A 103 -22.79 34.68 11.24
N THR A 104 -22.73 35.45 10.16
CA THR A 104 -22.41 34.94 8.81
C THR A 104 -20.97 34.42 8.73
N PHE A 105 -20.00 35.06 9.39
CA PHE A 105 -18.63 34.57 9.53
C PHE A 105 -18.57 33.20 10.23
N LEU A 106 -19.33 33.00 11.31
CA LEU A 106 -19.38 31.70 12.00
C LEU A 106 -20.02 30.61 11.14
N LYS A 107 -21.11 30.95 10.43
CA LYS A 107 -21.76 30.04 9.47
C LYS A 107 -20.77 29.61 8.38
N GLY A 108 -20.09 30.56 7.75
CA GLY A 108 -19.06 30.29 6.75
C GLY A 108 -17.90 29.46 7.31
N THR A 109 -17.48 29.71 8.55
CA THR A 109 -16.41 28.94 9.19
C THR A 109 -16.83 27.50 9.50
N ALA A 110 -18.09 27.29 9.90
CA ALA A 110 -18.65 25.96 10.13
C ALA A 110 -18.77 25.17 8.81
N GLU A 111 -19.26 25.81 7.75
CA GLU A 111 -19.33 25.22 6.41
C GLU A 111 -17.93 24.91 5.84
N TRP A 112 -16.96 25.81 6.01
CA TRP A 112 -15.58 25.57 5.59
C TRP A 112 -14.98 24.34 6.26
N ARG A 113 -15.28 24.13 7.55
CA ARG A 113 -14.82 22.96 8.31
C ARG A 113 -15.55 21.67 7.96
N SER A 114 -16.80 21.73 7.51
CA SER A 114 -17.58 20.56 7.12
C SER A 114 -17.27 20.08 5.69
N ARG A 115 -16.68 20.94 4.84
CA ARG A 115 -16.15 20.55 3.53
C ARG A 115 -15.15 19.39 3.66
N ILE A 116 -15.30 18.39 2.78
CA ILE A 116 -14.48 17.19 2.76
C ILE A 116 -13.00 17.59 2.70
N ARG A 117 -12.22 17.18 3.72
CA ARG A 117 -10.76 17.36 3.78
C ARG A 117 -10.13 16.67 2.59
N GLY A 118 -9.92 17.39 1.50
CA GLY A 118 -9.34 16.86 0.26
C GLY A 118 -9.31 17.85 -0.90
N TYR A 119 -10.16 18.89 -0.88
CA TYR A 119 -10.30 19.84 -2.00
C TYR A 119 -10.23 21.32 -1.59
N ALA A 120 -9.57 21.63 -0.47
CA ALA A 120 -9.29 23.03 -0.13
C ALA A 120 -8.01 23.47 -0.86
N PRO A 121 -8.03 24.56 -1.65
CA PRO A 121 -6.81 25.17 -2.14
C PRO A 121 -5.92 25.49 -0.94
N ARG A 122 -4.65 25.09 -0.99
CA ARG A 122 -3.74 25.28 0.14
C ARG A 122 -3.42 26.76 0.29
N GLY A 123 -3.83 27.37 1.40
CA GLY A 123 -3.43 28.73 1.76
C GLY A 123 -4.42 29.41 2.71
N LYS A 124 -3.96 30.43 3.44
CA LYS A 124 -4.86 31.29 4.23
C LYS A 124 -5.80 32.10 3.33
N GLY A 125 -5.33 32.50 2.14
CA GLY A 125 -6.11 33.24 1.13
C GLY A 125 -7.38 32.49 0.72
N ALA A 126 -7.27 31.22 0.33
CA ALA A 126 -8.42 30.42 -0.10
C ALA A 126 -9.54 30.28 0.96
N ARG A 127 -9.19 30.27 2.25
CA ARG A 127 -10.18 30.31 3.34
C ARG A 127 -10.83 31.69 3.40
N HIS A 128 -10.04 32.77 3.33
CA HIS A 128 -10.57 34.14 3.38
C HIS A 128 -11.47 34.42 2.19
N ASP A 129 -11.09 34.04 0.97
CA ASP A 129 -11.89 34.22 -0.24
C ASP A 129 -13.24 33.48 -0.13
N TYR A 130 -13.22 32.26 0.42
CA TYR A 130 -14.47 31.54 0.68
C TYR A 130 -15.36 32.25 1.70
N LEU A 131 -14.78 32.65 2.84
CA LEU A 131 -15.53 33.34 3.89
C LEU A 131 -16.08 34.68 3.40
N LEU A 132 -15.33 35.40 2.58
CA LEU A 132 -15.76 36.63 1.92
C LEU A 132 -16.96 36.38 1.01
N GLY A 133 -16.91 35.33 0.18
CA GLY A 133 -18.05 34.94 -0.66
C GLY A 133 -19.31 34.59 0.16
N VAL A 134 -19.16 33.94 1.31
CA VAL A 134 -20.30 33.64 2.21
C VAL A 134 -20.83 34.91 2.90
N MET A 135 -19.96 35.84 3.26
CA MET A 135 -20.31 37.11 3.90
C MET A 135 -20.75 38.20 2.90
N GLY A 136 -20.64 37.96 1.59
CA GLY A 136 -20.96 38.93 0.54
C GLY A 136 -19.94 40.08 0.41
N GLY A 137 -18.71 39.89 0.89
CA GLY A 137 -17.62 40.86 0.78
C GLY A 137 -16.77 40.67 -0.49
N GLN A 138 -16.15 41.75 -0.95
CA GLN A 138 -15.14 41.73 -2.01
C GLN A 138 -13.77 42.07 -1.42
N ARG A 139 -12.70 41.46 -1.95
CA ARG A 139 -11.33 41.72 -1.48
C ARG A 139 -10.89 43.10 -1.95
N ILE A 140 -10.33 43.90 -1.05
CA ILE A 140 -9.70 45.18 -1.42
C ILE A 140 -8.44 44.82 -2.21
N PRO A 141 -8.28 45.29 -3.46
CA PRO A 141 -7.05 45.09 -4.21
C PRO A 141 -5.92 45.80 -3.46
N SER A 142 -5.10 45.03 -2.75
CA SER A 142 -3.91 45.57 -2.09
C SER A 142 -2.94 46.01 -3.18
N GLU A 143 -2.57 47.29 -3.20
CA GLU A 143 -1.66 47.89 -4.20
C GLU A 143 -0.34 47.11 -4.35
N SER A 144 0.04 46.30 -3.34
CA SER A 144 1.21 45.42 -3.33
C SER A 144 1.12 44.15 -4.19
N GLU A 145 -0.03 43.78 -4.75
CA GLU A 145 -0.17 42.62 -5.66
C GLU A 145 -0.03 43.01 -7.16
N SER A 146 0.22 44.28 -7.47
CA SER A 146 0.36 44.79 -8.85
C SER A 146 1.76 44.58 -9.47
N THR A 147 2.64 43.79 -8.86
CA THR A 147 3.98 43.48 -9.40
C THR A 147 4.03 42.05 -9.96
N GLU A 148 3.07 41.66 -10.79
CA GLU A 148 3.22 40.53 -11.72
C GLU A 148 2.82 40.95 -13.14
N ASP A 149 3.84 41.02 -14.00
CA ASP A 149 3.91 40.96 -15.47
C ASP A 149 2.78 41.57 -16.35
N PRO A 150 3.03 42.71 -17.04
CA PRO A 150 2.06 43.38 -17.92
C PRO A 150 2.00 42.81 -19.36
N LEU A 151 2.17 41.50 -19.57
CA LEU A 151 2.27 40.91 -20.93
C LEU A 151 1.09 40.04 -21.37
N ALA A 152 -0.01 39.97 -20.62
CA ALA A 152 -1.14 39.08 -20.95
C ALA A 152 -2.47 39.82 -21.17
N ALA A 153 -2.46 40.95 -21.88
CA ALA A 153 -3.68 41.56 -22.41
C ALA A 153 -3.41 42.22 -23.77
N SER A 154 -3.52 41.44 -24.85
CA SER A 154 -3.89 41.99 -26.16
C SER A 154 -4.97 41.13 -26.77
N GLU A 155 -6.10 41.79 -27.00
CA GLU A 155 -7.26 41.33 -27.75
C GLU A 155 -6.87 40.88 -29.16
N GLY A 156 -7.60 39.89 -29.67
CA GLY A 156 -7.49 39.41 -31.04
C GLY A 156 -8.71 38.57 -31.38
N GLU A 157 -9.83 39.25 -31.67
CA GLU A 157 -10.92 38.65 -32.42
C GLU A 157 -10.38 38.25 -33.80
N GLY A 158 -10.35 36.96 -34.08
CA GLY A 158 -9.89 36.40 -35.34
C GLY A 158 -10.46 35.00 -35.53
N GLU A 159 -11.57 34.91 -36.25
CA GLU A 159 -12.08 33.66 -36.81
C GLU A 159 -11.02 33.05 -37.75
N GLY A 160 -10.56 31.84 -37.43
CA GLY A 160 -9.65 31.10 -38.28
C GLY A 160 -9.27 29.77 -37.67
N GLY A 161 -9.82 28.68 -38.19
CA GLY A 161 -9.55 27.31 -37.73
C GLY A 161 -8.06 26.97 -37.82
N GLY A 162 -7.42 26.91 -36.66
CA GLY A 162 -6.10 26.33 -36.45
C GLY A 162 -6.19 25.32 -35.32
N GLU A 163 -5.54 24.17 -35.47
CA GLU A 163 -5.34 23.20 -34.40
C GLU A 163 -4.93 23.94 -33.12
N GLU A 164 -5.74 23.83 -32.07
CA GLU A 164 -5.35 24.26 -30.73
C GLU A 164 -4.06 23.55 -30.37
N VAL A 165 -2.94 24.27 -30.44
CA VAL A 165 -1.73 23.90 -29.72
C VAL A 165 -2.09 24.04 -28.26
N VAL A 166 -2.69 22.99 -27.71
CA VAL A 166 -2.98 22.87 -26.29
C VAL A 166 -1.64 22.98 -25.59
N ASP A 167 -1.41 24.10 -24.93
CA ASP A 167 -0.26 24.27 -24.07
C ASP A 167 -0.20 23.06 -23.13
N PRO A 168 0.81 22.17 -23.22
CA PRO A 168 0.89 20.98 -22.35
C PRO A 168 0.94 21.37 -20.87
N ASN A 169 1.19 22.65 -20.63
CA ASN A 169 1.22 23.36 -19.38
C ASN A 169 -0.14 23.64 -18.74
N SER A 170 -1.23 23.75 -19.51
CA SER A 170 -2.57 24.06 -18.98
C SER A 170 -3.29 22.82 -18.44
N GLN A 171 -2.93 21.63 -18.94
CA GLN A 171 -3.58 20.37 -18.57
C GLN A 171 -2.94 19.66 -17.37
N ILE A 172 -1.78 20.12 -16.90
CA ILE A 172 -1.11 19.53 -15.74
C ILE A 172 -1.74 20.08 -14.46
N VAL A 173 -2.63 19.30 -13.85
CA VAL A 173 -3.34 19.61 -12.60
C VAL A 173 -2.43 19.53 -11.35
N GLY A 174 -1.17 19.98 -11.43
CA GLY A 174 -0.19 19.78 -10.35
C GLY A 174 1.01 20.73 -10.34
N GLN A 175 1.74 20.73 -9.23
CA GLN A 175 2.97 21.50 -9.07
C GLN A 175 4.09 20.91 -9.94
N ARG A 176 4.73 21.74 -10.75
CA ARG A 176 5.88 21.32 -11.56
C ARG A 176 7.11 21.13 -10.69
N ILE A 177 7.74 19.97 -10.84
CA ILE A 177 8.98 19.63 -10.16
C ILE A 177 10.04 19.43 -11.23
N TYR A 178 10.91 20.41 -11.42
CA TYR A 178 11.96 20.38 -12.45
C TYR A 178 13.10 19.42 -12.11
N LEU A 179 13.45 19.32 -10.82
CA LEU A 179 14.59 18.53 -10.33
C LEU A 179 14.12 17.57 -9.22
N PRO A 180 13.49 16.44 -9.58
CA PRO A 180 13.00 15.48 -8.60
C PRO A 180 14.16 14.73 -7.91
N ASN A 181 14.31 14.91 -6.59
CA ASN A 181 15.24 14.12 -5.77
C ASN A 181 14.51 12.91 -5.15
N ILE A 182 14.03 12.00 -6.01
CA ILE A 182 13.34 10.78 -5.59
C ILE A 182 14.05 9.56 -6.14
N GLN A 183 14.09 8.52 -5.32
CA GLN A 183 14.65 7.23 -5.69
C GLN A 183 13.53 6.20 -5.70
N ILE A 184 13.36 5.54 -6.83
CA ILE A 184 12.40 4.45 -7.01
C ILE A 184 13.20 3.20 -7.35
N ARG A 185 12.85 2.07 -6.73
CA ARG A 185 13.54 0.80 -6.94
C ARG A 185 12.58 -0.19 -7.57
N LEU A 186 12.90 -0.69 -8.75
CA LEU A 186 12.23 -1.84 -9.34
C LEU A 186 12.54 -3.10 -8.51
N MET A 187 11.50 -3.84 -8.15
CA MET A 187 11.59 -5.06 -7.35
C MET A 187 11.00 -6.22 -8.15
N ARG A 188 11.65 -7.39 -8.07
CA ARG A 188 11.09 -8.62 -8.63
C ARG A 188 9.72 -8.90 -8.04
N ASN A 189 8.77 -9.24 -8.91
CA ASN A 189 7.45 -9.67 -8.46
C ASN A 189 7.59 -11.02 -7.76
N HIS A 190 6.87 -11.16 -6.65
CA HIS A 190 6.82 -12.42 -5.93
C HIS A 190 5.65 -13.24 -6.47
N VAL A 191 5.97 -14.33 -7.18
CA VAL A 191 4.98 -15.32 -7.64
C VAL A 191 4.93 -16.45 -6.63
N LYS A 192 3.73 -16.89 -6.24
CA LYS A 192 3.63 -18.06 -5.35
C LYS A 192 4.00 -19.33 -6.13
N PRO A 193 4.58 -20.34 -5.48
CA PRO A 193 4.83 -21.61 -6.13
C PRO A 193 3.54 -22.17 -6.77
N GLY A 194 3.58 -22.40 -8.09
CA GLY A 194 2.45 -22.93 -8.87
C GLY A 194 1.53 -21.87 -9.50
N GLU A 195 1.72 -20.59 -9.23
CA GLU A 195 1.07 -19.50 -9.99
C GLU A 195 1.97 -19.10 -11.18
N GLU A 196 1.37 -18.66 -12.29
CA GLU A 196 2.10 -18.15 -13.46
C GLU A 196 2.55 -16.69 -13.23
N TYR A 197 3.69 -16.32 -13.81
CA TYR A 197 4.21 -14.94 -13.72
C TYR A 197 3.40 -14.01 -14.64
N ASP A 198 2.92 -12.89 -14.09
CA ASP A 198 2.24 -11.86 -14.88
C ASP A 198 3.23 -10.79 -15.39
N PRO A 199 3.51 -10.72 -16.71
CA PRO A 199 4.45 -9.76 -17.27
C PRO A 199 3.90 -8.34 -17.37
N HIS A 200 2.59 -8.14 -17.25
CA HIS A 200 1.98 -6.81 -17.30
C HIS A 200 1.97 -6.12 -15.94
N VAL A 201 2.61 -6.72 -14.94
CA VAL A 201 2.69 -6.15 -13.59
C VAL A 201 4.15 -5.87 -13.25
N ALA A 202 4.42 -4.70 -12.70
CA ALA A 202 5.72 -4.36 -12.12
C ALA A 202 5.56 -3.85 -10.69
N THR A 203 6.49 -4.25 -9.82
CA THR A 203 6.50 -3.81 -8.42
C THR A 203 7.65 -2.84 -8.18
N PHE A 204 7.35 -1.70 -7.57
CA PHE A 204 8.33 -0.70 -7.18
C PHE A 204 8.32 -0.46 -5.67
N ARG A 205 9.48 -0.12 -5.11
CA ARG A 205 9.57 0.56 -3.82
C ARG A 205 9.71 2.05 -4.06
N ILE A 206 8.82 2.82 -3.45
CA ILE A 206 8.73 4.27 -3.59
C ILE A 206 8.91 4.96 -2.23
N PRO A 207 9.28 6.25 -2.21
CA PRO A 207 9.26 7.04 -0.99
C PRO A 207 7.85 7.07 -0.36
N PRO A 208 7.72 7.00 0.98
CA PRO A 208 6.40 7.02 1.64
C PRO A 208 5.55 8.25 1.30
N SER A 209 6.20 9.39 1.06
CA SER A 209 5.57 10.67 0.68
C SER A 209 5.00 10.69 -0.72
N MET A 210 5.46 9.83 -1.63
CA MET A 210 5.09 9.85 -3.04
C MET A 210 3.66 9.33 -3.24
N THR A 211 2.81 10.05 -3.97
CA THR A 211 1.43 9.63 -4.24
C THR A 211 1.32 8.79 -5.53
N LYS A 212 0.13 8.22 -5.79
CA LYS A 212 -0.13 7.43 -7.01
C LYS A 212 -0.02 8.28 -8.27
N ASN A 213 -0.51 9.52 -8.21
CA ASN A 213 -0.48 10.44 -9.34
C ASN A 213 0.96 10.88 -9.62
N ASP A 214 1.73 11.19 -8.57
CA ASP A 214 3.16 11.52 -8.72
C ASP A 214 3.92 10.38 -9.38
N LEU A 215 3.64 9.13 -9.00
CA LEU A 215 4.28 7.96 -9.59
C LEU A 215 3.91 7.79 -11.06
N ARG A 216 2.63 7.93 -11.41
CA ARG A 216 2.16 7.87 -12.80
C ARG A 216 2.86 8.92 -13.66
N SER A 217 2.83 10.18 -13.22
CA SER A 217 3.47 11.29 -13.94
C SER A 217 4.98 11.12 -14.02
N TYR A 218 5.63 10.62 -12.97
CA TYR A 218 7.08 10.38 -12.97
C TYR A 218 7.49 9.27 -13.93
N LEU A 219 6.78 8.14 -13.93
CA LEU A 219 7.06 7.02 -14.85
C LEU A 219 6.84 7.42 -16.31
N LEU A 220 5.79 8.20 -16.58
CA LEU A 220 5.54 8.72 -17.93
C LEU A 220 6.60 9.75 -18.36
N ALA A 221 6.91 10.74 -17.53
CA ALA A 221 7.80 11.84 -17.92
C ALA A 221 9.28 11.42 -17.99
N VAL A 222 9.75 10.57 -17.08
CA VAL A 222 11.17 10.19 -16.98
C VAL A 222 11.49 8.94 -17.80
N TYR A 223 10.59 7.95 -17.80
CA TYR A 223 10.83 6.65 -18.44
C TYR A 223 9.96 6.40 -19.66
N ASN A 224 9.08 7.34 -20.05
CA ASN A 224 8.10 7.15 -21.12
C ASN A 224 7.24 5.89 -20.93
N LEU A 225 6.99 5.52 -19.68
CA LEU A 225 6.30 4.27 -19.33
C LEU A 225 4.82 4.55 -19.07
N LYS A 226 3.95 4.06 -19.97
CA LYS A 226 2.50 4.15 -19.82
C LYS A 226 2.01 3.10 -18.84
N VAL A 227 1.15 3.52 -17.91
CA VAL A 227 0.65 2.68 -16.81
C VAL A 227 -0.87 2.69 -16.77
N THR A 228 -1.46 1.51 -16.65
CA THR A 228 -2.91 1.31 -16.64
C THR A 228 -3.47 1.57 -15.24
N PHE A 229 -2.93 0.90 -14.22
CA PHE A 229 -3.34 1.08 -12.83
C PHE A 229 -2.16 1.13 -11.87
N ILE A 230 -2.38 1.74 -10.70
CA ILE A 230 -1.40 1.78 -9.61
C ILE A 230 -2.09 1.44 -8.29
N ARG A 231 -1.60 0.39 -7.62
CA ARG A 231 -1.95 0.03 -6.25
C ARG A 231 -0.77 0.29 -5.35
N THR A 232 -1.00 0.84 -4.16
CA THR A 232 0.07 1.20 -3.24
C THR A 232 -0.23 0.68 -1.85
N ASP A 233 0.77 0.06 -1.23
CA ASP A 233 0.70 -0.49 0.12
C ASP A 233 1.84 0.09 0.97
N ASN A 234 1.54 0.53 2.19
CA ASN A 234 2.55 0.99 3.14
C ASN A 234 2.95 -0.18 4.06
N TYR A 235 4.17 -0.69 3.89
CA TYR A 235 4.74 -1.70 4.78
C TYR A 235 5.37 -1.02 6.00
N VAL A 236 4.94 -1.44 7.18
CA VAL A 236 5.53 -1.04 8.45
C VAL A 236 6.41 -2.17 8.94
N GLY A 237 7.65 -1.86 9.31
CA GLY A 237 8.59 -2.84 9.82
C GLY A 237 8.10 -3.57 11.08
N GLU A 238 8.49 -4.85 11.18
CA GLU A 238 8.16 -5.72 12.31
C GLU A 238 8.71 -5.17 13.63
N VAL A 239 8.01 -5.46 14.73
CA VAL A 239 8.53 -5.23 16.09
C VAL A 239 9.57 -6.31 16.38
N GLY A 240 10.81 -5.90 16.62
CA GLY A 240 11.92 -6.78 16.97
C GLY A 240 12.62 -6.33 18.25
N ARG A 241 13.72 -7.00 18.58
CA ARG A 241 14.64 -6.55 19.63
C ARG A 241 15.89 -5.95 19.00
N SER A 242 16.37 -4.86 19.56
CA SER A 242 17.67 -4.28 19.24
C SER A 242 18.80 -5.22 19.68
N ARG A 243 20.03 -4.95 19.25
CA ARG A 243 21.21 -5.68 19.74
C ARG A 243 21.32 -5.63 21.27
N THR A 244 20.82 -4.56 21.88
CA THR A 244 20.80 -4.32 23.33
C THR A 244 19.61 -5.00 24.04
N GLY A 245 18.69 -5.62 23.29
CA GLY A 245 17.52 -6.33 23.82
C GLY A 245 16.26 -5.47 23.96
N GLU A 246 16.34 -4.16 23.67
CA GLU A 246 15.20 -3.24 23.69
C GLU A 246 14.20 -3.57 22.58
N VAL A 247 12.90 -3.54 22.90
CA VAL A 247 11.84 -3.79 21.93
C VAL A 247 11.64 -2.54 21.07
N GLN A 248 12.04 -2.61 19.81
CA GLN A 248 11.89 -1.52 18.86
C GLN A 248 11.36 -2.04 17.52
N ARG A 249 10.64 -1.19 16.78
CA ARG A 249 10.31 -1.50 15.39
C ARG A 249 11.57 -1.47 14.54
N LYS A 250 11.77 -2.51 13.73
CA LYS A 250 12.83 -2.52 12.74
C LYS A 250 12.56 -1.40 11.75
N SER A 251 13.43 -0.41 11.73
CA SER A 251 13.37 0.72 10.82
C SER A 251 14.32 0.51 9.64
N GLY A 252 14.19 1.35 8.61
CA GLY A 252 15.05 1.34 7.41
C GLY A 252 14.34 0.83 6.15
N SER A 253 14.95 1.10 5.00
CA SER A 253 14.39 0.87 3.66
C SER A 253 14.01 -0.59 3.38
N ASN A 254 14.64 -1.54 4.07
CA ASN A 254 14.35 -2.98 3.91
C ASN A 254 13.10 -3.43 4.69
N HIS A 255 12.73 -2.72 5.74
CA HIS A 255 11.64 -3.10 6.64
C HIS A 255 10.42 -2.20 6.50
N THR A 256 10.63 -0.89 6.45
CA THR A 256 9.57 0.11 6.30
C THR A 256 9.72 0.76 4.94
N TYR A 257 8.76 0.48 4.06
CA TYR A 257 8.77 1.00 2.69
C TYR A 257 7.35 1.07 2.16
N LYS A 258 7.16 1.91 1.14
CA LYS A 258 5.92 1.93 0.37
C LYS A 258 6.13 1.11 -0.90
N ARG A 259 5.28 0.12 -1.11
CA ARG A 259 5.24 -0.71 -2.31
C ARG A 259 4.22 -0.12 -3.27
N ALA A 260 4.57 -0.02 -4.54
CA ALA A 260 3.64 0.29 -5.62
C ALA A 260 3.61 -0.88 -6.60
N VAL A 261 2.45 -1.48 -6.80
CA VAL A 261 2.18 -2.45 -7.86
C VAL A 261 1.55 -1.70 -9.02
N VAL A 262 2.19 -1.76 -10.17
CA VAL A 262 1.87 -0.98 -11.36
C VAL A 262 1.48 -1.93 -12.47
N GLY A 263 0.34 -1.68 -13.11
CA GLY A 263 -0.04 -2.32 -14.36
C GLY A 263 0.62 -1.61 -15.53
N LEU A 264 1.38 -2.34 -16.32
CA LEU A 264 2.04 -1.90 -17.53
C LEU A 264 1.10 -2.05 -18.72
N ASP A 265 1.28 -1.19 -19.72
CA ASP A 265 0.62 -1.34 -21.02
C ASP A 265 1.32 -2.42 -21.87
N GLU A 266 2.66 -2.46 -21.81
CA GLU A 266 3.50 -3.44 -22.49
C GLU A 266 4.02 -4.51 -21.51
N PRO A 267 4.10 -5.79 -21.91
CA PRO A 267 4.64 -6.84 -21.05
C PRO A 267 6.14 -6.66 -20.79
N PHE A 268 6.56 -6.91 -19.55
CA PHE A 268 7.94 -6.81 -19.13
C PHE A 268 8.42 -8.10 -18.44
N HIS A 269 9.49 -8.67 -18.99
CA HIS A 269 10.20 -9.80 -18.41
C HIS A 269 11.55 -9.35 -17.85
N TYR A 270 11.92 -9.95 -16.71
CA TYR A 270 13.25 -9.69 -16.16
C TYR A 270 14.32 -10.35 -17.03
N PRO A 271 15.53 -9.78 -17.13
CA PRO A 271 16.59 -10.36 -17.93
C PRO A 271 16.95 -11.80 -17.53
N ASP A 272 16.69 -12.17 -16.27
CA ASP A 272 16.95 -13.52 -15.73
C ASP A 272 15.75 -14.48 -15.81
N ASP A 273 14.68 -14.09 -16.48
CA ASP A 273 13.56 -14.97 -16.77
C ASP A 273 13.93 -15.95 -17.90
N MET A 274 14.16 -17.21 -17.53
CA MET A 274 14.64 -18.23 -18.46
C MET A 274 13.55 -18.65 -19.45
N ASP A 275 12.29 -18.68 -19.00
CA ASP A 275 11.17 -19.16 -19.82
C ASP A 275 10.94 -18.22 -21.02
N GLU A 276 11.04 -16.91 -20.81
CA GLU A 276 10.97 -15.93 -21.89
C GLU A 276 12.21 -16.00 -22.80
N LEU A 277 13.40 -16.24 -22.26
CA LEU A 277 14.60 -16.43 -23.08
C LEU A 277 14.46 -17.65 -24.02
N TYR A 278 13.87 -18.74 -23.54
CA TYR A 278 13.54 -19.89 -24.37
C TYR A 278 12.48 -19.52 -25.42
N ALA A 279 11.42 -18.81 -25.04
CA ALA A 279 10.38 -18.38 -25.97
C ALA A 279 10.92 -17.45 -27.08
N GLN A 280 11.82 -16.53 -26.74
CA GLN A 280 12.50 -15.66 -27.70
C GLN A 280 13.45 -16.45 -28.60
N GLY A 281 14.21 -17.40 -28.04
CA GLY A 281 15.06 -18.30 -28.81
C GLY A 281 14.26 -19.11 -29.83
N LEU A 282 13.11 -19.64 -29.44
CA LEU A 282 12.18 -20.34 -30.32
C LEU A 282 11.62 -19.43 -31.41
N LYS A 283 11.13 -18.22 -31.06
CA LYS A 283 10.62 -17.23 -32.04
C LYS A 283 11.66 -16.83 -33.08
N ASN A 284 12.92 -16.71 -32.66
CA ASN A 284 14.04 -16.33 -33.53
C ASN A 284 14.62 -17.53 -34.30
N GLY A 285 14.12 -18.75 -34.10
CA GLY A 285 14.64 -19.97 -34.74
C GLY A 285 16.00 -20.45 -34.20
N VAL A 286 16.45 -19.88 -33.08
CA VAL A 286 17.73 -20.18 -32.43
C VAL A 286 17.59 -21.31 -31.40
N GLY A 287 16.37 -21.56 -30.90
CA GLY A 287 16.10 -22.56 -29.86
C GLY A 287 16.76 -22.20 -28.53
N ASP A 288 17.36 -23.18 -27.85
CA ASP A 288 17.90 -23.04 -26.49
C ASP A 288 19.24 -22.31 -26.40
N GLN A 289 19.83 -21.92 -27.53
CA GLN A 289 21.21 -21.39 -27.54
C GLN A 289 21.33 -20.07 -26.77
N LEU A 290 20.30 -19.22 -26.76
CA LEU A 290 20.30 -17.96 -26.01
C LEU A 290 20.35 -18.20 -24.50
N ALA A 291 19.56 -19.16 -24.00
CA ALA A 291 19.54 -19.54 -22.59
C ALA A 291 20.89 -20.16 -22.18
N GLN A 292 21.44 -21.06 -23.00
CA GLN A 292 22.74 -21.67 -22.76
C GLN A 292 23.88 -20.64 -22.77
N ALA A 293 23.89 -19.71 -23.72
CA ALA A 293 24.88 -18.65 -23.83
C ALA A 293 24.86 -17.70 -22.62
N ARG A 294 23.67 -17.44 -22.07
CA ARG A 294 23.53 -16.69 -20.82
C ARG A 294 24.09 -17.48 -19.64
N ASP A 295 23.75 -18.75 -19.52
CA ASP A 295 24.23 -19.61 -18.43
C ASP A 295 25.76 -19.76 -18.45
N THR A 296 26.35 -19.93 -19.63
CA THR A 296 27.81 -19.95 -19.78
C THR A 296 28.42 -18.62 -19.40
N TRP A 297 27.87 -17.49 -19.86
CA TRP A 297 28.35 -16.16 -19.49
C TRP A 297 28.26 -15.92 -17.96
N LEU A 298 27.16 -16.29 -17.32
CA LEU A 298 26.99 -16.17 -15.87
C LEU A 298 28.01 -17.05 -15.13
N GLN A 299 28.25 -18.26 -15.64
CA GLN A 299 29.22 -19.18 -15.07
C GLN A 299 30.65 -18.63 -15.21
N ASP A 300 31.00 -18.04 -16.34
CA ASP A 300 32.34 -17.50 -16.60
C ASP A 300 32.61 -16.25 -15.75
N ASN A 301 31.64 -15.34 -15.63
CA ASN A 301 31.82 -14.09 -14.90
C ASN A 301 31.67 -14.23 -13.38
N TYR A 302 30.75 -15.09 -12.92
CA TYR A 302 30.41 -15.19 -11.49
C TYR A 302 30.79 -16.53 -10.86
N SER A 303 31.25 -17.51 -11.65
CA SER A 303 31.65 -18.82 -11.15
C SER A 303 30.56 -19.49 -10.28
N LEU A 304 29.30 -19.38 -10.70
CA LEU A 304 28.13 -19.79 -9.91
C LEU A 304 28.25 -21.23 -9.40
N ARG A 305 28.58 -22.20 -10.26
CA ARG A 305 28.78 -23.60 -9.88
C ARG A 305 29.88 -23.78 -8.83
N ILE A 306 31.00 -23.08 -8.95
CA ILE A 306 32.09 -23.14 -7.97
C ILE A 306 31.61 -22.57 -6.64
N SER A 307 30.85 -21.47 -6.65
CA SER A 307 30.30 -20.88 -5.43
C SER A 307 29.28 -21.81 -4.75
N GLU A 308 28.46 -22.52 -5.53
CA GLU A 308 27.52 -23.52 -5.03
C GLU A 308 28.24 -24.73 -4.46
N GLU A 309 29.26 -25.24 -5.13
CA GLU A 309 30.11 -26.32 -4.63
C GLU A 309 30.82 -25.93 -3.34
N MET A 310 31.38 -24.72 -3.28
CA MET A 310 31.98 -24.18 -2.07
C MET A 310 30.96 -24.05 -0.95
N ARG A 311 29.74 -23.58 -1.23
CA ARG A 311 28.65 -23.50 -0.25
C ARG A 311 28.22 -24.89 0.23
N LYS A 312 28.03 -25.85 -0.68
CA LYS A 312 27.72 -27.26 -0.37
C LYS A 312 28.85 -27.88 0.47
N ARG A 313 30.11 -27.62 0.13
CA ARG A 313 31.28 -28.10 0.88
C ARG A 313 31.40 -27.45 2.25
N ALA A 314 31.14 -26.15 2.38
CA ALA A 314 31.12 -25.43 3.65
C ALA A 314 29.97 -25.91 4.54
N MET A 315 28.79 -26.09 3.98
CA MET A 315 27.63 -26.68 4.64
C MET A 315 27.93 -28.12 5.09
N PHE A 316 28.59 -28.91 4.24
CA PHE A 316 29.03 -30.25 4.58
C PHE A 316 30.09 -30.26 5.68
N LYS A 317 31.03 -29.31 5.71
CA LYS A 317 31.97 -29.14 6.82
C LYS A 317 31.23 -28.82 8.12
N TYR A 318 30.21 -27.98 8.08
CA TYR A 318 29.36 -27.66 9.23
C TYR A 318 28.64 -28.92 9.75
N TYR A 319 28.06 -29.73 8.86
CA TYR A 319 27.40 -31.00 9.24
C TYR A 319 28.36 -32.10 9.68
N ARG A 320 29.57 -32.16 9.10
CA ARG A 320 30.60 -33.13 9.47
C ARG A 320 31.19 -32.82 10.85
N GLY A 321 31.10 -31.57 11.30
CA GLY A 321 31.69 -31.06 12.52
C GLY A 321 33.21 -30.92 12.40
N THR A 322 33.76 -29.89 13.04
CA THR A 322 35.21 -29.79 13.26
C THR A 322 35.63 -31.00 14.10
N ARG A 323 36.58 -31.80 13.61
CA ARG A 323 36.95 -33.17 14.04
C ARG A 323 37.38 -33.36 15.51
N TRP A 324 37.06 -32.45 16.43
CA TRP A 324 37.61 -32.44 17.78
C TRP A 324 36.67 -32.95 18.89
N ARG A 325 35.55 -33.62 18.54
CA ARG A 325 34.68 -34.24 19.56
C ARG A 325 34.36 -35.69 19.22
N SER A 326 34.35 -36.52 20.27
CA SER A 326 34.29 -37.98 20.21
C SER A 326 33.05 -38.53 19.50
N LYS A 327 33.16 -39.79 19.05
CA LYS A 327 32.15 -40.58 18.33
C LYS A 327 30.79 -40.68 19.06
N THR A 328 30.74 -40.32 20.35
CA THR A 328 29.59 -40.46 21.25
C THR A 328 28.70 -39.22 21.37
N HIS A 329 29.11 -38.05 20.87
CA HIS A 329 28.26 -36.85 20.97
C HIS A 329 27.18 -36.81 19.90
N ALA A 330 25.97 -36.37 20.29
CA ALA A 330 24.82 -36.16 19.41
C ALA A 330 25.13 -35.06 18.37
N ASN A 331 25.66 -35.47 17.23
CA ASN A 331 25.96 -34.61 16.08
C ASN A 331 24.96 -34.90 14.96
N MET A 332 24.38 -33.85 14.39
CA MET A 332 23.47 -33.88 13.24
C MET A 332 24.00 -34.79 12.11
N GLY A 333 25.32 -34.80 11.86
CA GLY A 333 25.92 -35.65 10.83
C GLY A 333 25.85 -37.16 11.11
N ASN A 334 25.85 -37.58 12.38
CA ASN A 334 25.61 -38.98 12.75
C ASN A 334 24.12 -39.30 12.61
N THR A 335 23.25 -38.38 13.01
CA THR A 335 21.78 -38.53 12.87
C THR A 335 21.37 -38.66 11.41
N ILE A 336 21.93 -37.84 10.51
CA ILE A 336 21.65 -37.93 9.06
C ILE A 336 22.15 -39.27 8.50
N ARG A 337 23.35 -39.74 8.88
CA ARG A 337 23.86 -41.05 8.46
C ARG A 337 22.96 -42.19 8.92
N GLU A 338 22.46 -42.12 10.15
CA GLU A 338 21.52 -43.11 10.69
C GLU A 338 20.16 -43.06 9.98
N ILE A 339 19.66 -41.86 9.65
CA ILE A 339 18.45 -41.67 8.84
C ILE A 339 18.63 -42.28 7.45
N MET A 340 19.76 -42.02 6.78
CA MET A 340 20.04 -42.60 5.46
C MET A 340 20.12 -44.13 5.53
N LYS A 341 20.81 -44.69 6.53
CA LYS A 341 20.89 -46.13 6.73
C LYS A 341 19.50 -46.76 6.91
N ARG A 342 18.66 -46.17 7.77
CA ARG A 342 17.27 -46.62 7.98
C ARG A 342 16.40 -46.46 6.73
N LYS A 343 16.66 -45.44 5.91
CA LYS A 343 15.95 -45.23 4.64
C LYS A 343 16.32 -46.32 3.64
N GLN A 344 17.61 -46.65 3.52
CA GLN A 344 18.10 -47.71 2.65
C GLN A 344 17.55 -49.08 3.10
N GLU A 345 17.62 -49.40 4.40
CA GLU A 345 17.03 -50.63 4.95
C GLU A 345 15.52 -50.74 4.67
N ARG A 346 14.81 -49.60 4.59
CA ARG A 346 13.38 -49.58 4.24
C ARG A 346 13.17 -49.78 2.74
N GLU A 347 13.95 -49.11 1.90
CA GLU A 347 13.89 -49.25 0.45
C GLU A 347 14.24 -50.69 0.02
N ASP A 348 15.23 -51.31 0.65
CA ASP A 348 15.61 -52.71 0.42
C ASP A 348 14.47 -53.66 0.79
N LYS A 349 13.87 -53.52 1.98
CA LYS A 349 12.71 -54.32 2.40
C LYS A 349 11.52 -54.17 1.47
N VAL A 350 11.22 -52.94 1.04
CA VAL A 350 10.15 -52.69 0.06
C VAL A 350 10.48 -53.37 -1.27
N SER A 351 11.74 -53.32 -1.72
CA SER A 351 12.16 -53.98 -2.96
C SER A 351 12.05 -55.51 -2.89
N GLU A 352 12.37 -56.11 -1.74
CA GLU A 352 12.24 -57.55 -1.48
C GLU A 352 10.77 -57.97 -1.45
N GLU A 353 9.90 -57.21 -0.79
CA GLU A 353 8.46 -57.47 -0.76
C GLU A 353 7.83 -57.34 -2.15
N VAL A 354 8.23 -56.33 -2.93
CA VAL A 354 7.78 -56.16 -4.31
C VAL A 354 8.21 -57.37 -5.15
N LYS A 355 9.48 -57.78 -5.09
CA LYS A 355 9.97 -58.98 -5.79
C LYS A 355 9.19 -60.23 -5.39
N ARG A 356 8.95 -60.42 -4.09
CA ARG A 356 8.17 -61.56 -3.56
C ARG A 356 6.74 -61.57 -4.09
N ARG A 357 6.07 -60.42 -4.16
CA ARG A 357 4.71 -60.30 -4.73
C ARG A 357 4.71 -60.61 -6.21
N TRP A 358 5.67 -60.10 -6.97
CA TRP A 358 5.80 -60.39 -8.40
C TRP A 358 6.02 -61.88 -8.67
N SER A 359 6.89 -62.55 -7.91
CA SER A 359 7.10 -64.00 -8.06
C SER A 359 5.86 -64.84 -7.73
N ALA A 360 5.03 -64.39 -6.77
CA ALA A 360 3.78 -65.09 -6.44
C ALA A 360 2.75 -64.95 -7.56
N VAL A 361 2.62 -63.76 -8.16
CA VAL A 361 1.76 -63.53 -9.33
C VAL A 361 2.22 -64.37 -10.53
N GLU A 362 3.53 -64.49 -10.75
CA GLU A 362 4.09 -65.32 -11.82
C GLU A 362 3.77 -66.81 -11.62
N GLN A 363 3.88 -67.31 -10.38
CA GLN A 363 3.50 -68.69 -10.04
C GLN A 363 1.99 -68.94 -10.16
N GLU A 364 1.14 -67.99 -9.78
CA GLU A 364 -0.31 -68.07 -9.98
C GLU A 364 -0.67 -68.06 -11.47
N SER A 365 0.04 -67.27 -12.29
CA SER A 365 -0.16 -67.26 -13.75
C SER A 365 0.24 -68.56 -14.43
N LEU A 366 1.26 -69.26 -13.90
CA LEU A 366 1.72 -70.57 -14.41
C LEU A 366 0.92 -71.75 -13.84
N GLY A 367 0.32 -71.61 -12.65
CA GLY A 367 -0.50 -72.63 -12.01
C GLY A 367 -1.99 -72.61 -12.38
N GLY A 368 -2.42 -71.65 -13.21
CA GLY A 368 -3.81 -71.49 -13.65
C GLY A 368 -4.25 -72.37 -14.83
N GLU A 369 -3.34 -73.11 -15.47
CA GLU A 369 -3.68 -74.05 -16.54
C GLU A 369 -3.83 -75.47 -15.98
N GLY A 370 -5.08 -75.89 -15.74
CA GLY A 370 -5.44 -77.31 -15.78
C GLY A 370 -5.98 -77.92 -14.50
N GLN A 371 -7.25 -77.67 -14.21
CA GLN A 371 -8.14 -78.77 -13.85
C GLN A 371 -9.37 -78.73 -14.76
N PRO A 372 -9.46 -79.60 -15.79
CA PRO A 372 -10.71 -79.78 -16.52
C PRO A 372 -11.75 -80.37 -15.57
N GLN A 373 -12.84 -79.63 -15.36
CA GLN A 373 -14.00 -80.12 -14.63
C GLN A 373 -14.55 -81.34 -15.38
N ALA A 374 -14.48 -82.52 -14.75
CA ALA A 374 -15.13 -83.72 -15.22
C ALA A 374 -16.66 -83.52 -15.09
N ALA A 375 -17.35 -83.67 -16.21
CA ALA A 375 -18.81 -83.61 -16.36
C ALA A 375 -19.49 -84.92 -15.96
#